data_AF-A0A7X6WUU0-F1
#
_entry.id   AF-A0A7X6WUU0-F1
#
_cell.length_a   1.000
_cell.length_b   1.000
_cell.length_c   1.000
_cell.angle_alpha   90.00
_cell.angle_beta   90.00
_cell.angle_gamma   90.00
#
_symmetry.space_group_name_H-M   'P 1'
#
loop_
_entity.id
_entity.type
_entity.pdbx_description
1 polymer ?
#
loop_
_entity_poly.entity_id
_entity_poly.type
_entity_poly.pdbx_seq_one_letter_code
_entity_poly.pdbx_strand_id
1 'polypeptide(L)'
;MQQSYFDGSVLHNTLYRLAAGLISAITLGIATPWALCIIWEWEAKHTVINGQRLQFVGEASNLFWKWMLWNVLTVITFGIYGFWSVVNLKKWQTENTRFNH
;
A
#
# COMPACT_ATOMS: atom_id res chain seq x y z
N MET A 1 19.39 -17.47 17.05
CA MET A 1 18.94 -16.10 16.67
C MET A 1 18.23 -16.24 15.33
N GLN A 2 16.90 -16.20 15.29
CA GLN A 2 16.17 -16.30 14.02
C GLN A 2 16.37 -14.99 13.25
N GLN A 3 17.05 -15.04 12.11
CA GLN A 3 17.38 -13.86 11.33
C GLN A 3 16.18 -13.48 10.47
N SER A 4 15.56 -12.34 10.76
CA SER A 4 14.66 -11.66 9.84
C SER A 4 15.47 -11.17 8.64
N TYR A 5 15.16 -11.66 7.45
CA TYR A 5 15.83 -11.29 6.21
C TYR A 5 14.83 -10.68 5.23
N PHE A 6 15.26 -9.62 4.55
CA PHE A 6 14.48 -8.91 3.55
C PHE A 6 15.28 -8.92 2.25
N ASP A 7 14.85 -9.75 1.30
CA ASP A 7 15.57 -9.99 0.03
C ASP A 7 15.07 -9.07 -1.10
N GLY A 8 14.67 -7.85 -0.73
CA GLY A 8 14.09 -6.88 -1.66
C GLY A 8 15.16 -6.07 -2.38
N SER A 9 15.21 -6.15 -3.72
CA SER A 9 16.07 -5.30 -4.54
C SER A 9 15.67 -3.81 -4.42
N VAL A 10 16.61 -2.97 -3.98
CA VAL A 10 16.42 -1.52 -3.78
C VAL A 10 15.96 -0.80 -5.06
N LEU A 11 16.37 -1.32 -6.22
CA LEU A 11 15.97 -0.83 -7.55
C LEU A 11 14.46 -0.97 -7.77
N HIS A 12 13.87 -2.12 -7.43
CA HIS A 12 12.43 -2.34 -7.59
C HIS A 12 11.62 -1.40 -6.69
N ASN A 13 11.97 -1.31 -5.40
CA ASN A 13 11.25 -0.43 -4.47
C ASN A 13 11.32 1.05 -4.89
N THR A 14 12.49 1.49 -5.36
CA THR A 14 12.68 2.87 -5.84
C THR A 14 11.89 3.13 -7.12
N LEU A 15 11.93 2.18 -8.07
CA LEU A 15 11.19 2.29 -9.33
C LEU A 15 9.67 2.27 -9.10
N TYR A 16 9.18 1.40 -8.21
CA TYR A 16 7.76 1.34 -7.86
C TYR A 16 7.27 2.61 -7.16
N ARG A 17 8.07 3.22 -6.29
CA ARG A 17 7.72 4.50 -5.64
C ARG A 17 7.68 5.66 -6.64
N LEU A 18 8.64 5.70 -7.57
CA LEU A 18 8.67 6.70 -8.64
C LEU A 18 7.51 6.50 -9.63
N ALA A 19 7.23 5.24 -10.01
CA ALA A 19 6.10 4.89 -10.85
C ALA A 19 4.78 5.22 -10.16
N ALA A 20 4.63 4.93 -8.87
CA ALA A 20 3.44 5.32 -8.09
C ALA A 20 3.25 6.84 -8.06
N GLY A 21 4.34 7.61 -7.90
CA GLY A 21 4.31 9.06 -8.00
C GLY A 21 3.89 9.55 -9.39
N LEU A 22 4.50 9.05 -10.46
CA LEU A 22 4.17 9.42 -11.85
C LEU A 22 2.75 9.01 -12.25
N ILE A 23 2.33 7.79 -11.91
CA ILE A 23 0.98 7.28 -12.16
C ILE A 23 -0.05 8.10 -11.36
N SER A 24 0.26 8.50 -10.12
CA SER A 24 -0.63 9.36 -9.33
C SER A 24 -0.85 10.72 -10.01
N ALA A 25 0.20 11.30 -10.59
CA ALA A 25 0.12 12.58 -11.30
C ALA A 25 -0.60 12.48 -12.66
N ILE A 26 -0.35 11.40 -13.41
CA ILE A 26 -0.92 11.22 -14.76
C ILE A 26 -2.39 10.77 -14.71
N THR A 27 -2.79 10.01 -13.68
CA THR A 27 -4.12 9.38 -13.60
C THR A 27 -5.08 10.08 -12.62
N LEU A 28 -4.77 11.31 -12.17
CA LEU A 28 -5.53 12.01 -11.11
C LEU A 28 -5.71 11.17 -9.82
N GLY A 29 -4.73 10.31 -9.50
CA GLY A 29 -4.78 9.46 -8.31
C GLY A 29 -5.75 8.27 -8.38
N ILE A 30 -6.27 7.87 -9.54
CA ILE A 30 -7.20 6.72 -9.63
C ILE A 30 -6.46 5.38 -9.51
N ALA A 31 -5.26 5.28 -10.08
CA ALA A 31 -4.47 4.05 -10.13
C ALA A 31 -3.59 3.79 -8.88
N THR A 32 -3.46 4.78 -7.99
CA THR A 32 -2.69 4.69 -6.73
C THR A 32 -3.04 3.50 -5.83
N PRO A 33 -4.33 3.17 -5.56
CA PRO A 33 -4.65 2.01 -4.71
C PRO A 33 -4.14 0.69 -5.29
N TRP A 34 -4.20 0.50 -6.62
CA TRP A 34 -3.65 -0.70 -7.26
C TRP A 34 -2.14 -0.77 -7.17
N ALA A 35 -1.44 0.35 -7.44
CA ALA A 35 0.02 0.40 -7.31
C ALA A 35 0.48 0.08 -5.89
N LEU A 36 -0.20 0.61 -4.87
CA LEU A 36 0.11 0.35 -3.46
C LEU A 36 -0.10 -1.13 -3.09
N CYS A 37 -1.21 -1.74 -3.51
CA CYS A 37 -1.44 -3.16 -3.24
C CYS A 37 -0.36 -4.05 -3.86
N ILE A 38 0.10 -3.76 -5.09
CA ILE A 38 1.18 -4.53 -5.74
C ILE A 38 2.48 -4.39 -4.94
N ILE A 39 2.83 -3.18 -4.49
CA ILE A 39 4.03 -2.93 -3.68
C ILE A 39 3.95 -3.69 -2.36
N TRP A 40 2.82 -3.62 -1.66
CA TRP A 40 2.64 -4.29 -0.37
C TRP A 40 2.61 -5.81 -0.49
N GLU A 41 2.02 -6.35 -1.56
CA GLU A 41 2.08 -7.77 -1.86
C GLU A 41 3.52 -8.22 -2.12
N TRP A 42 4.27 -7.46 -2.92
CA TRP A 42 5.67 -7.74 -3.19
C TRP A 42 6.52 -7.66 -1.91
N GLU A 43 6.33 -6.62 -1.08
CA GLU A 43 7.03 -6.43 0.19
C GLU A 43 6.72 -7.55 1.18
N ALA A 44 5.44 -7.94 1.32
CA ALA A 44 5.02 -9.05 2.17
C ALA A 44 5.65 -10.37 1.73
N LYS A 45 5.67 -10.66 0.42
CA LYS A 45 6.28 -11.89 -0.13
C LYS A 45 7.78 -11.99 0.12
N HIS A 46 8.49 -10.86 0.16
CA HIS A 46 9.94 -10.81 0.40
C HIS A 46 10.33 -10.57 1.86
N THR A 47 9.34 -10.53 2.77
CA THR A 47 9.57 -10.33 4.20
C THR A 47 9.30 -11.63 4.96
N VAL A 48 10.35 -12.18 5.58
CA VAL A 48 10.25 -13.32 6.50
C VAL A 48 10.61 -12.87 7.91
N ILE A 49 9.67 -12.97 8.84
CA ILE A 49 9.86 -12.62 10.25
C ILE A 49 9.74 -13.89 11.09
N ASN A 50 10.76 -14.21 11.89
CA ASN A 50 10.78 -15.39 12.77
C ASN A 50 10.47 -16.72 12.06
N GLY A 51 10.91 -16.87 10.81
CA GLY A 51 10.66 -18.06 9.99
C GLY A 51 9.25 -18.15 9.39
N GLN A 52 8.34 -17.21 9.68
CA GLN A 52 7.03 -17.13 9.05
C GLN A 52 7.02 -16.05 7.95
N ARG A 53 6.47 -16.40 6.78
CA ARG A 53 6.30 -15.47 5.66
C ARG A 53 5.11 -14.56 5.93
N LEU A 54 5.27 -13.26 5.71
CA LEU A 54 4.12 -12.35 5.66
C LEU A 54 3.28 -12.64 4.41
N GLN A 55 1.96 -12.58 4.56
CA GLN A 55 1.03 -12.61 3.45
C GLN A 55 0.13 -11.39 3.51
N PHE A 56 0.15 -10.61 2.43
CA PHE A 56 -0.81 -9.54 2.21
C PHE A 56 -2.01 -10.12 1.47
N VAL A 57 -3.19 -10.06 2.09
CA VAL A 57 -4.44 -10.64 1.56
C VAL A 57 -5.40 -9.53 1.12
N GLY A 58 -4.91 -8.30 1.01
CA GLY A 58 -5.73 -7.13 0.69
C GLY A 58 -6.12 -7.07 -0.79
N GLU A 59 -7.41 -7.02 -1.05
CA GLU A 59 -7.94 -6.86 -2.40
C GLU A 59 -7.85 -5.39 -2.86
N ALA A 60 -7.26 -5.15 -4.03
CA ALA A 60 -7.10 -3.81 -4.57
C ALA A 60 -8.46 -3.12 -4.87
N SER A 61 -9.50 -3.89 -5.20
CA SER A 61 -10.86 -3.37 -5.42
C SER A 61 -11.48 -2.79 -4.13
N ASN A 62 -11.25 -3.44 -2.97
CA ASN A 62 -11.73 -2.97 -1.67
C ASN A 62 -11.03 -1.66 -1.28
N LEU A 63 -9.72 -1.57 -1.55
CA LEU A 63 -8.98 -0.32 -1.35
C LEU A 63 -9.45 0.78 -2.31
N PHE A 64 -9.75 0.43 -3.57
CA PHE A 64 -10.24 1.39 -4.56
C PHE A 64 -11.53 2.09 -4.12
N TRP A 65 -12.50 1.35 -3.59
CA TRP A 65 -13.74 1.94 -3.09
C TRP A 65 -13.50 2.92 -1.93
N LYS A 66 -12.65 2.56 -0.96
CA LYS A 66 -12.26 3.45 0.15
C LYS A 66 -11.49 4.68 -0.36
N TRP A 67 -10.59 4.47 -1.32
CA TRP A 67 -9.80 5.53 -1.93
C TRP A 67 -10.68 6.55 -2.66
N MET A 68 -11.67 6.10 -3.42
CA MET A 68 -12.64 6.98 -4.08
C MET A 68 -13.39 7.84 -3.05
N LEU A 69 -13.87 7.25 -1.95
CA LEU A 69 -14.53 7.99 -0.86
C LEU A 69 -13.61 9.04 -0.23
N TRP A 70 -12.34 8.70 0.03
CA TRP A 70 -11.37 9.65 0.57
C TRP A 70 -11.06 10.79 -0.39
N ASN A 71 -11.01 10.54 -1.70
CA ASN A 71 -10.84 11.60 -2.70
C ASN A 71 -12.02 12.56 -2.69
N VAL A 72 -13.25 12.05 -2.68
CA VAL A 72 -14.47 12.88 -2.59
C VAL A 72 -14.47 13.71 -1.29
N LEU A 73 -14.16 13.10 -0.16
CA LEU A 73 -14.07 13.81 1.12
C LEU A 73 -12.96 14.86 1.13
N THR A 74 -11.83 14.58 0.50
CA THR A 74 -10.72 15.55 0.35
C THR A 74 -11.16 16.74 -0.49
N VAL A 75 -11.89 16.54 -1.59
CA VAL A 75 -12.43 17.64 -2.40
C VAL A 75 -13.44 18.47 -1.62
N ILE A 76 -14.40 17.83 -0.92
CA ILE A 76 -15.45 18.52 -0.14
C ILE A 76 -14.85 19.35 1.00
N THR A 77 -13.78 18.85 1.63
CA THR A 77 -13.12 19.52 2.77
C THR A 77 -12.00 20.48 2.34
N PHE A 78 -11.92 20.83 1.04
CA PHE A 78 -10.85 21.66 0.48
C PHE A 78 -9.43 21.16 0.81
N GLY A 79 -9.23 19.85 0.83
CA GLY A 79 -7.92 19.21 1.03
C GLY A 79 -7.64 18.76 2.47
N ILE A 80 -8.42 19.19 3.45
CA ILE A 80 -8.12 18.94 4.88
C ILE A 80 -8.20 17.45 5.22
N TYR A 81 -9.16 16.72 4.65
CA TYR A 81 -9.33 15.29 4.91
C TYR A 81 -8.18 14.42 4.37
N GLY A 82 -7.32 14.95 3.50
CA GLY A 82 -6.15 14.25 2.98
C GLY A 82 -5.18 13.79 4.07
N PHE A 83 -5.08 14.51 5.20
CA PHE A 83 -4.27 14.07 6.33
C PHE A 83 -4.82 12.79 6.98
N TRP A 84 -6.15 12.63 7.01
CA TRP A 84 -6.80 11.46 7.60
C TRP A 84 -6.74 10.23 6.70
N SER A 85 -6.83 10.43 5.38
CA SER A 85 -6.77 9.33 4.41
C SER A 85 -5.45 8.55 4.50
N VAL A 86 -4.32 9.22 4.75
CA VAL A 86 -3.00 8.58 4.97
C VAL A 86 -3.02 7.66 6.20
N VAL A 87 -3.65 8.08 7.30
CA VAL A 87 -3.77 7.26 8.51
C VAL A 87 -4.68 6.07 8.26
N ASN A 88 -5.81 6.28 7.58
CA ASN A 88 -6.75 5.22 7.25
C ASN A 88 -6.14 4.19 6.28
N LEU A 89 -5.29 4.63 5.36
CA LEU A 89 -4.54 3.78 4.45
C LEU A 89 -3.60 2.83 5.22
N LYS A 90 -2.82 3.36 6.18
CA LYS A 90 -1.94 2.54 7.03
C LYS A 90 -2.70 1.55 7.89
N LYS A 91 -3.85 1.96 8.44
CA LYS A 91 -4.75 1.07 9.19
C LYS A 91 -5.22 -0.08 8.30
N TRP A 92 -5.71 0.23 7.10
CA TRP A 92 -6.16 -0.78 6.15
C TRP A 92 -5.02 -1.73 5.75
N GLN A 93 -3.83 -1.22 5.46
CA GLN A 93 -2.66 -2.06 5.14
C GLN A 93 -2.36 -3.05 6.26
N THR A 94 -2.34 -2.57 7.51
CA THR A 94 -2.06 -3.40 8.70
C THR A 94 -3.16 -4.44 8.90
N GLU A 95 -4.42 -4.05 8.73
CA GLU A 95 -5.58 -4.93 8.82
C GLU A 95 -5.61 -6.02 7.74
N ASN A 96 -4.96 -5.82 6.59
CA ASN A 96 -4.91 -6.79 5.48
C ASN A 96 -3.59 -7.55 5.40
N THR A 97 -2.68 -7.33 6.34
CA THR A 97 -1.44 -8.08 6.47
C THR A 97 -1.60 -9.15 7.54
N ARG A 98 -1.28 -10.41 7.23
CA ARG A 98 -1.35 -11.54 8.16
C ARG A 98 -0.05 -12.33 8.14
N PHE A 99 0.31 -12.90 9.28
CA PHE A 99 1.34 -13.93 9.34
C PHE A 99 0.71 -15.24 8.88
N ASN A 100 1.33 -15.89 7.90
CA ASN A 100 0.88 -17.21 7.46
C ASN A 100 1.19 -18.21 8.60
N HIS A 101 0.15 -18.72 9.28
CA HIS A 101 0.29 -19.68 10.39
C HIS A 101 0.59 -21.08 9.85
#